data_AF-A0A3D0WRC1-F1
#
_entry.id   AF-A0A3D0WRC1-F1
#
_cell.length_a   1.000
_cell.length_b   1.000
_cell.length_c   1.000
_cell.angle_alpha   90.00
_cell.angle_beta   90.00
_cell.angle_gamma   90.00
#
_symmetry.space_group_name_H-M   'P 1'
#
loop_
_entity.id
_entity.type
_entity.pdbx_description
1 polymer ?
#
loop_
_entity_poly.entity_id
_entity_poly.type
_entity_poly.pdbx_seq_one_letter_code
_entity_poly.pdbx_strand_id
1 'polypeptide(L)'
;MTDYKNEDALVLFSGGQDSTTCLFWAKQTFRNVETLCFSYGQRHSLEIEVARNIAEIAGVSFQLLDASVISHLSPNSLTDTSIVMDEEQPAGSYPNTFVPGRNMLFIT
;
A
#
# COMPACT_ATOMS: atom_id res chain seq x y z
N MET A 1 9.79 -4.73 -25.76
CA MET A 1 9.04 -4.20 -24.61
C MET A 1 7.61 -3.99 -25.09
N THR A 2 6.63 -4.52 -24.38
CA THR A 2 5.21 -4.33 -24.70
C THR A 2 4.85 -2.85 -24.51
N ASP A 3 4.14 -2.28 -25.48
CA ASP A 3 3.67 -0.90 -25.42
C ASP A 3 2.30 -0.85 -24.73
N TYR A 4 2.27 -0.35 -23.50
CA TYR A 4 1.05 -0.22 -22.69
C TYR A 4 0.41 1.18 -22.80
N LYS A 5 0.79 1.99 -23.80
CA LYS A 5 0.30 3.37 -23.99
C LYS A 5 -1.19 3.50 -24.27
N ASN A 6 -1.90 2.39 -24.50
CA ASN A 6 -3.35 2.35 -24.67
C ASN A 6 -4.10 1.79 -23.45
N GLU A 7 -3.39 1.37 -22.41
CA GLU A 7 -3.97 0.79 -21.19
C GLU A 7 -3.94 1.81 -20.05
N ASP A 8 -4.90 1.64 -19.13
CA ASP A 8 -4.97 2.41 -17.89
C ASP A 8 -4.42 1.54 -16.74
N ALA A 9 -3.83 2.18 -15.72
CA ALA A 9 -3.22 1.48 -14.59
C ALA A 9 -3.70 2.03 -13.25
N LEU A 10 -4.01 1.10 -12.33
CA LEU A 10 -4.25 1.41 -10.92
C LEU A 10 -3.04 0.97 -10.11
N VAL A 11 -2.43 1.89 -9.38
CA VAL A 11 -1.26 1.63 -8.53
C VAL A 11 -1.70 1.52 -7.08
N LEU A 12 -1.44 0.37 -6.46
CA LEU A 12 -1.58 0.22 -5.01
C LEU A 12 -0.46 1.03 -4.33
N PHE A 13 -0.85 2.12 -3.68
CA PHE A 13 0.07 3.20 -3.32
C PHE A 13 0.07 3.47 -1.82
N SER A 14 1.22 3.20 -1.17
CA SER A 14 1.41 3.44 0.26
C SER A 14 2.18 4.72 0.59
N GLY A 15 2.75 5.39 -0.42
CA GLY A 15 3.66 6.53 -0.23
C GLY A 15 5.10 6.14 0.15
N GLY A 16 5.38 4.85 0.35
CA GLY A 16 6.73 4.35 0.56
C GLY A 16 7.58 4.38 -0.73
N GLN A 17 8.89 4.21 -0.57
CA GLN A 17 9.87 4.30 -1.66
C GLN A 17 9.48 3.44 -2.88
N ASP A 18 9.23 2.15 -2.67
CA ASP A 18 8.94 1.21 -3.77
C ASP A 18 7.64 1.57 -4.49
N SER A 19 6.58 1.85 -3.74
CA SER A 19 5.28 2.23 -4.33
C SER A 19 5.36 3.55 -5.09
N THR A 20 6.22 4.48 -4.66
CA THR A 20 6.48 5.75 -5.35
C THR A 20 7.24 5.53 -6.64
N THR A 21 8.27 4.67 -6.62
CA THR A 21 8.98 4.28 -7.84
C THR A 21 8.04 3.61 -8.84
N CYS A 22 7.16 2.70 -8.38
CA CYS A 22 6.13 2.08 -9.22
C CYS A 22 5.18 3.12 -9.83
N LEU A 23 4.74 4.12 -9.06
CA LEU A 23 3.88 5.19 -9.55
C LEU A 23 4.53 5.96 -10.70
N PHE A 24 5.78 6.43 -10.53
CA PHE A 24 6.46 7.19 -11.58
C PHE A 24 6.80 6.35 -12.80
N TRP A 25 7.14 5.07 -12.61
CA TRP A 25 7.28 4.12 -13.72
C TRP A 25 5.97 3.94 -14.48
N ALA A 26 4.85 3.75 -13.77
CA ALA A 26 3.53 3.59 -14.39
C ALA A 26 3.16 4.84 -15.21
N LYS A 27 3.42 6.04 -14.70
CA LYS A 27 3.19 7.30 -15.44
C LYS A 27 3.94 7.39 -16.76
N GLN A 28 5.12 6.79 -16.84
CA GLN A 28 5.90 6.75 -18.08
C GLN A 28 5.42 5.66 -19.04
N THR A 29 4.66 4.68 -18.55
CA THR A 29 4.33 3.44 -19.26
C THR A 29 2.89 3.41 -19.77
N PHE A 30 1.92 3.85 -18.98
CA PHE A 30 0.49 3.75 -19.25
C PHE A 30 -0.13 5.07 -19.72
N ARG A 31 -1.37 5.02 -20.23
CA ARG A 31 -2.12 6.20 -20.68
C ARG A 31 -2.64 7.03 -19.50
N ASN A 32 -3.38 6.38 -18.60
CA ASN A 32 -3.93 6.96 -17.39
C ASN A 32 -3.45 6.18 -16.18
N VAL A 33 -3.12 6.87 -15.10
CA VAL A 33 -2.64 6.27 -13.86
C VAL A 33 -3.42 6.84 -12.68
N GLU A 34 -3.99 5.93 -11.89
CA GLU A 34 -4.72 6.22 -10.67
C GLU A 34 -4.03 5.55 -9.47
N THR A 35 -4.28 6.04 -8.25
CA THR A 35 -3.70 5.43 -7.05
C THR A 35 -4.75 5.03 -6.02
N LEU A 36 -4.54 3.86 -5.42
CA LEU A 36 -5.36 3.31 -4.34
C LEU A 36 -4.50 3.02 -3.11
N CYS A 37 -4.78 3.71 -2.02
CA CYS A 37 -4.15 3.54 -0.72
C CYS A 37 -5.09 2.78 0.22
N PHE A 38 -4.55 1.88 1.06
CA PHE A 38 -5.32 1.16 2.07
C PHE A 38 -5.00 1.67 3.48
N SER A 39 -6.03 1.91 4.28
CA SER A 39 -5.92 2.13 5.73
C SER A 39 -6.37 0.88 6.46
N TYR A 40 -5.59 0.36 7.40
CA TYR A 40 -5.94 -0.83 8.18
C TYR A 40 -6.68 -0.51 9.50
N GLY A 41 -7.36 0.64 9.56
CA GLY A 41 -8.02 1.14 10.77
C GLY A 41 -7.14 2.05 11.64
N GLN A 42 -5.92 2.38 11.20
CA GLN A 42 -5.10 3.39 11.85
C GLN A 42 -5.74 4.78 11.67
N ARG A 43 -6.04 5.47 12.78
CA ARG A 43 -6.47 6.88 12.75
C ARG A 43 -5.32 7.76 12.27
N HIS A 44 -5.42 8.24 11.03
CA HIS A 44 -4.52 9.22 10.42
C HIS A 44 -3.02 8.95 10.66
N SER A 45 -2.50 7.88 10.04
CA SER A 45 -1.06 7.71 9.98
C SER A 45 -0.44 8.77 9.06
N LEU A 46 0.69 9.33 9.48
CA LEU A 46 1.55 10.22 8.68
C LEU A 46 1.81 9.64 7.28
N GLU A 47 1.88 8.32 7.16
CA GLU A 47 2.05 7.59 5.91
C GLU A 47 0.95 7.90 4.88
N ILE A 48 -0.32 7.94 5.28
CA ILE A 48 -1.44 8.25 4.37
C ILE A 48 -1.34 9.70 3.89
N GLU A 49 -0.90 10.62 4.76
CA GLU A 49 -0.70 12.02 4.39
C GLU A 49 0.46 12.17 3.39
N VAL A 50 1.58 11.51 3.65
CA VAL A 50 2.71 11.45 2.73
C VAL A 50 2.29 10.88 1.37
N ALA A 51 1.55 9.76 1.35
CA ALA A 51 1.04 9.17 0.12
C ALA A 51 0.14 10.15 -0.65
N ARG A 52 -0.80 10.81 0.02
CA ARG A 52 -1.67 11.80 -0.62
C ARG A 52 -0.88 12.96 -1.21
N ASN A 53 0.09 13.50 -0.48
CA ASN A 53 0.92 14.61 -0.93
C ASN A 53 1.77 14.20 -2.15
N ILE A 54 2.32 12.99 -2.17
CA ILE A 54 3.07 12.48 -3.34
C ILE A 54 2.14 12.31 -4.54
N ALA A 55 0.93 11.80 -4.35
CA ALA A 55 -0.05 11.67 -5.44
C ALA A 55 -0.45 13.03 -6.03
N GLU A 56 -0.60 14.05 -5.18
CA GLU A 56 -0.86 15.43 -5.61
C GLU A 56 0.30 16.01 -6.41
N ILE A 57 1.54 15.85 -5.92
CA ILE A 57 2.76 16.26 -6.66
C ILE A 57 2.85 15.52 -8.00
N ALA A 58 2.49 14.24 -8.02
CA ALA A 58 2.44 13.44 -9.22
C ALA A 58 1.23 13.75 -10.11
N GLY A 59 0.26 14.57 -9.68
CA GLY A 59 -0.93 14.92 -10.46
C GLY A 59 -1.78 13.70 -10.84
N VAL A 60 -1.93 12.72 -9.94
CA VAL A 60 -2.76 11.52 -10.13
C VAL A 60 -3.88 11.47 -9.08
N SER A 61 -4.97 10.74 -9.37
CA SER A 61 -6.04 10.55 -8.39
C SER A 61 -5.53 9.74 -7.19
N PHE A 62 -6.03 10.07 -6.00
CA PHE A 62 -5.73 9.35 -4.76
C PHE A 62 -7.03 8.88 -4.11
N GLN A 63 -7.22 7.56 -4.07
CA GLN A 63 -8.33 6.92 -3.39
C GLN A 63 -7.84 6.26 -2.11
N LEU A 64 -8.58 6.43 -1.00
CA LEU A 64 -8.30 5.76 0.26
C LEU A 64 -9.41 4.74 0.54
N LEU A 65 -9.03 3.48 0.71
CA LEU A 65 -9.93 2.40 1.07
C LEU A 65 -9.66 1.92 2.49
N ASP A 66 -10.72 1.84 3.29
CA ASP A 66 -10.65 1.28 4.63
C ASP A 66 -10.66 -0.26 4.55
N ALA A 67 -9.52 -0.84 4.90
CA ALA A 67 -9.25 -2.27 4.95
C ALA A 67 -9.25 -2.80 6.40
N SER A 68 -9.78 -2.04 7.37
CA SER A 68 -9.92 -2.49 8.77
C SER A 68 -10.65 -3.83 8.91
N VAL A 69 -11.58 -4.17 8.03
CA VAL A 69 -12.24 -5.49 8.04
C VAL A 69 -11.25 -6.64 7.81
N ILE A 70 -10.16 -6.43 7.06
CA ILE A 70 -9.09 -7.42 6.89
C ILE A 70 -8.38 -7.68 8.22
N SER A 71 -8.29 -6.65 9.07
CA SER A 71 -7.70 -6.74 10.40
C SER A 71 -8.45 -7.74 11.30
N HIS A 72 -9.75 -7.92 11.07
CA HIS A 72 -10.60 -8.88 11.79
C HIS A 72 -10.42 -10.32 11.29
N LEU A 73 -9.85 -10.52 10.09
CA LEU A 73 -9.69 -11.84 9.47
C LEU A 73 -8.35 -12.52 9.82
N SER A 74 -7.34 -11.76 10.28
CA SER A 74 -6.03 -12.29 10.66
C SER A 74 -5.37 -11.42 11.73
N PRO A 75 -5.32 -11.87 13.00
CA PRO A 75 -4.68 -11.12 14.08
C PRO A 75 -3.15 -11.13 13.91
N ASN A 76 -2.59 -9.97 13.60
CA ASN A 76 -1.15 -9.69 13.54
C ASN A 76 -0.85 -8.26 14.07
N SER A 77 0.42 -7.89 14.28
CA SER A 77 0.77 -6.62 14.96
C SER A 77 0.41 -5.34 14.18
N LEU A 78 0.00 -5.46 12.90
CA LEU A 78 -0.56 -4.34 12.14
C LEU A 78 -2.06 -4.11 12.41
N THR A 79 -2.72 -5.07 13.05
CA THR A 79 -4.18 -5.17 13.18
C THR A 79 -4.64 -5.12 14.64
N ASP A 80 -3.76 -5.47 15.58
CA ASP A 80 -4.01 -5.45 17.02
C ASP A 80 -2.94 -4.58 17.70
N THR A 81 -3.36 -3.41 18.18
CA THR A 81 -2.49 -2.43 18.86
C THR A 81 -2.03 -2.88 20.25
N SER A 82 -2.55 -4.00 20.77
CA SER A 82 -2.06 -4.61 22.02
C SER A 82 -0.81 -5.46 21.83
N ILE A 83 -0.42 -5.75 20.59
CA ILE A 83 0.77 -6.53 20.25
C ILE A 83 1.95 -5.56 20.06
N VAL A 84 2.96 -5.68 20.92
CA VAL A 84 4.21 -4.91 20.79
C VAL A 84 4.94 -5.38 19.53
N MET A 85 5.25 -4.46 18.63
CA MET A 85 6.03 -4.77 17.42
C MET A 85 7.41 -5.31 17.79
N ASP A 86 7.86 -6.33 17.07
CA ASP A 86 9.23 -6.83 17.24
C ASP A 86 10.23 -5.75 16.77
N GLU A 87 11.14 -5.34 17.65
CA GLU A 87 12.21 -4.39 17.31
C GLU A 87 13.32 -5.04 16.47
N GLU A 88 13.49 -6.37 16.59
CA GLU A 88 14.46 -7.16 15.84
C GLU A 88 13.80 -8.39 15.22
N GLN A 89 14.29 -8.82 14.05
CA GLN A 89 13.79 -10.01 13.38
C GLN A 89 14.09 -11.27 14.23
N PRO A 90 13.09 -12.06 14.63
CA PRO A 90 13.34 -13.27 15.41
C PRO A 90 14.03 -14.34 14.55
N ALA A 91 14.98 -15.07 15.15
CA ALA A 91 15.74 -16.10 14.46
C ALA A 91 14.81 -17.23 13.97
N GLY A 92 14.72 -17.39 12.65
CA GLY A 92 13.92 -18.45 12.01
C GLY A 92 12.43 -18.14 11.85
N SER A 93 11.99 -16.91 12.12
CA SER A 93 10.62 -16.46 11.83
C SER A 93 10.59 -15.08 11.19
N TYR A 94 9.39 -14.64 10.80
CA TYR A 94 9.17 -13.28 10.34
C TYR A 94 8.85 -12.37 11.53
N PRO A 95 9.14 -11.06 11.44
CA PRO A 95 8.64 -10.09 12.41
C PRO A 95 7.12 -10.17 12.50
N ASN A 96 6.56 -9.90 13.67
CA ASN A 96 5.12 -9.95 13.91
C ASN A 96 4.27 -8.97 13.07
N THR A 97 4.92 -8.06 12.33
CA THR A 97 4.32 -7.19 11.31
C THR A 97 4.14 -7.85 9.95
N PHE A 98 4.72 -9.03 9.73
CA PHE A 98 4.66 -9.72 8.45
C PHE A 98 3.32 -10.44 8.27
N VAL A 99 2.58 -10.06 7.23
CA VAL A 99 1.30 -10.67 6.88
C VAL A 99 1.43 -11.39 5.53
N PRO A 100 1.46 -12.74 5.51
CA PRO A 100 1.52 -13.50 4.28
C PRO A 100 0.33 -13.19 3.37
N GLY A 101 0.58 -12.95 2.07
CA GLY A 101 -0.49 -12.82 1.08
C GLY A 101 -1.38 -11.57 1.18
N ARG A 102 -1.02 -10.57 2.01
CA ARG A 102 -1.82 -9.33 2.19
C ARG A 102 -2.22 -8.66 0.88
N ASN A 103 -1.31 -8.60 -0.10
CA ASN A 103 -1.58 -7.95 -1.38
C ASN A 103 -2.46 -8.81 -2.31
N MET A 104 -2.52 -10.13 -2.09
CA MET A 104 -3.31 -11.06 -2.91
C MET A 104 -4.81 -10.84 -2.72
N LEU A 105 -5.22 -10.31 -1.55
CA LEU A 105 -6.59 -9.89 -1.25
C LEU A 105 -7.11 -8.80 -2.20
N PHE A 106 -6.23 -8.11 -2.92
CA PHE A 106 -6.59 -6.99 -3.79
C PHE A 106 -6.59 -7.34 -5.29
N ILE A 107 -6.32 -8.60 -5.67
CA ILE A 107 -6.10 -9.00 -7.06
C ILE A 107 -7.09 -10.10 -7.53
N THR A 108 -8.12 -10.42 -6.73
CA THR A 108 -9.19 -11.37 -7.08
C THR A 108 -10.41 -10.66 -7.63
#